data_AF-A0A6P5RKW9-F1
#
_entry.id   AF-A0A6P5RKW9-F1
#
_cell.length_a   1.000
_cell.length_b   1.000
_cell.length_c   1.000
_cell.angle_alpha   90.00
_cell.angle_beta   90.00
_cell.angle_gamma   90.00
#
_symmetry.space_group_name_H-M   'P 1'
#
loop_
_entity.id
_entity.type
_entity.pdbx_description
1 polymer ?
#
loop_
_entity_poly.entity_id
_entity_poly.type
_entity_poly.pdbx_seq_one_letter_code
_entity_poly.pdbx_strand_id
1 'polypeptide(L)'
;MTTKFFSLLLLLLSSTFIAVSARPFNIMKHRNSDRRAIGGFFDGLSLEAIKESGPSPGVGHQFPNQQTIGGIKSSGPSPGTGNKFTNVETLGGIKDSGPSPGTGHKFPDVETLGGIKDSGPSPGTGNKFTNVETLGGIKDSGPSPGTGNKFTNVETLGGIKDSGPSPGTGNKFTNVETLGGIKDSGPSPGTGNKFTNVETLGGIKDSGPSPGTGNKFTNVETLGGIKDSGPSPGTGNKFTNVETLGGIKDSGPSPGTGNKFTNVETLGGIKDSGPSPGTGNKFTNVETLGGIKESGPSPGAGNKFTDNTHQ
;
A
#
# COMPACT_ATOMS: atom_id res chain seq x y z
N MET A 1 57.74 -37.69 -12.09
CA MET A 1 57.25 -38.27 -10.82
C MET A 1 56.51 -37.21 -10.00
N THR A 2 55.53 -36.52 -10.60
CA THR A 2 55.02 -35.24 -10.05
C THR A 2 53.51 -35.02 -10.25
N THR A 3 52.83 -35.70 -11.19
CA THR A 3 51.38 -35.57 -11.40
C THR A 3 50.54 -36.45 -10.48
N LYS A 4 51.02 -37.65 -10.12
CA LYS A 4 50.29 -38.56 -9.21
C LYS A 4 50.30 -38.09 -7.76
N PHE A 5 51.33 -37.35 -7.33
CA PHE A 5 51.44 -36.82 -5.97
C PHE A 5 50.50 -35.63 -5.75
N PHE A 6 50.34 -34.77 -6.76
CA PHE A 6 49.42 -33.63 -6.70
C PHE A 6 47.95 -34.08 -6.68
N SER A 7 47.61 -35.13 -7.43
CA SER A 7 46.25 -35.69 -7.44
C SER A 7 45.89 -36.36 -6.10
N LEU A 8 46.86 -36.98 -5.41
CA LEU A 8 46.65 -37.59 -4.10
C LEU A 8 46.48 -36.52 -3.01
N LEU A 9 47.23 -35.41 -3.08
CA LEU A 9 47.10 -34.28 -2.18
C LEU A 9 45.75 -33.55 -2.34
N LEU A 10 45.25 -33.41 -3.57
CA LEU A 10 43.93 -32.84 -3.85
C LEU A 10 42.78 -33.76 -3.35
N LEU A 11 42.96 -35.09 -3.41
CA LEU A 11 42.02 -36.07 -2.85
C LEU A 11 42.01 -36.07 -1.31
N LEU A 12 43.17 -35.88 -0.68
CA LEU A 12 43.31 -35.75 0.77
C LEU A 12 42.68 -34.44 1.30
N LEU A 13 42.86 -33.32 0.59
CA LEU A 13 42.29 -32.01 0.95
C LEU A 13 40.76 -31.92 0.73
N SER A 14 40.18 -32.76 -0.12
CA SER A 14 38.73 -32.84 -0.32
C SER A 14 38.03 -33.76 0.69
N SER A 15 38.77 -34.61 1.40
CA SER A 15 38.23 -35.51 2.43
C SER A 15 37.95 -34.83 3.79
N THR A 16 38.49 -33.64 4.03
CA THR A 16 38.30 -32.88 5.29
C THR A 16 37.11 -31.90 5.24
N PHE A 17 36.41 -31.78 4.11
CA PHE A 17 35.27 -30.86 3.94
C PHE A 17 33.88 -31.48 4.17
N ILE A 18 33.79 -32.71 4.67
CA ILE A 18 32.51 -33.35 5.03
C ILE A 18 32.54 -33.77 6.49
N ALA A 19 32.61 -32.79 7.39
CA ALA A 19 32.41 -32.98 8.81
C ALA A 19 31.80 -31.72 9.46
N VAL A 20 30.63 -31.31 8.97
CA VAL A 20 29.61 -30.72 9.84
C VAL A 20 28.36 -31.54 9.62
N SER A 21 28.25 -32.60 10.41
CA SER A 21 27.03 -33.38 10.52
C SER A 21 25.91 -32.45 10.97
N ALA A 22 25.00 -32.13 10.05
CA ALA A 22 23.62 -31.86 10.41
C ALA A 22 23.16 -33.07 11.24
N ARG A 23 22.85 -32.84 12.51
CA ARG A 23 22.19 -33.87 13.33
C ARG A 23 20.84 -34.16 12.67
N PRO A 24 20.53 -35.41 12.28
CA PRO A 24 19.16 -35.75 11.97
C PRO A 24 18.37 -35.63 13.26
N PHE A 25 17.40 -34.72 13.27
CA PHE A 25 16.43 -34.59 14.35
C PHE A 25 15.66 -35.91 14.42
N ASN A 26 15.90 -36.70 15.45
CA ASN A 26 15.27 -37.99 15.64
C ASN A 26 13.75 -37.79 15.75
N ILE A 27 13.01 -38.39 14.82
CA ILE A 27 11.57 -38.64 14.92
C ILE A 27 11.37 -39.50 16.17
N MET A 28 10.92 -38.84 17.25
CA MET A 28 10.46 -39.52 18.44
C MET A 28 9.05 -40.03 18.15
N LYS A 29 8.88 -41.35 18.26
CA LYS A 29 7.62 -42.08 18.08
C LYS A 29 6.45 -41.38 18.77
N HIS A 30 5.35 -41.29 18.03
CA HIS A 30 4.02 -40.94 18.52
C HIS A 30 3.67 -41.87 19.71
N ARG A 31 3.56 -41.29 20.90
CA ARG A 31 3.01 -41.98 22.08
C ARG A 31 1.92 -41.07 22.63
N ASN A 32 0.68 -41.54 22.54
CA ASN A 32 -0.49 -40.91 23.12
C ASN A 32 -0.27 -40.71 24.62
N SER A 33 -0.32 -39.46 25.08
CA SER A 33 -0.52 -39.10 26.48
C SER A 33 -1.13 -37.71 26.58
N ASP A 34 -2.20 -37.63 27.37
CA ASP A 34 -3.01 -36.47 27.68
C ASP A 34 -2.26 -35.27 28.30
N ARG A 35 -2.86 -34.08 28.10
CA ARG A 35 -2.79 -32.85 28.93
C ARG A 35 -1.64 -32.75 29.95
N ARG A 36 -0.65 -31.89 29.68
CA ARG A 36 -0.18 -30.85 30.62
C ARG A 36 0.88 -29.94 30.01
N ALA A 37 0.62 -28.64 30.08
CA ALA A 37 1.57 -27.51 30.10
C ALA A 37 3.00 -27.76 29.59
N ILE A 38 3.27 -27.34 28.34
CA ILE A 38 4.60 -26.87 27.94
C ILE A 38 4.49 -25.34 27.85
N GLY A 39 4.76 -24.69 28.97
CA GLY A 39 5.02 -23.25 29.02
C GLY A 39 6.48 -22.97 28.70
N GLY A 40 6.73 -21.87 27.97
CA GLY A 40 7.88 -21.01 28.23
C GLY A 40 9.20 -21.27 27.51
N PHE A 41 9.21 -21.78 26.26
CA PHE A 41 10.46 -21.81 25.46
C PHE A 41 10.42 -20.94 24.18
N PHE A 42 9.32 -20.26 23.87
CA PHE A 42 9.17 -19.41 22.68
C PHE A 42 8.47 -18.06 22.95
N ASP A 43 8.62 -17.52 24.16
CA ASP A 43 7.91 -16.30 24.60
C ASP A 43 8.60 -14.97 24.22
N GLY A 44 9.61 -14.96 23.33
CA GLY A 44 10.37 -13.73 23.09
C GLY A 44 11.36 -13.68 21.92
N LEU A 45 11.26 -14.56 20.92
CA LEU A 45 12.11 -14.52 19.72
C LEU A 45 11.28 -14.79 18.47
N SER A 46 10.48 -13.82 18.05
CA SER A 46 9.81 -13.82 16.75
C SER A 46 10.83 -13.69 15.62
N LEU A 47 11.32 -14.83 15.12
CA LEU A 47 12.25 -14.93 13.99
C LEU A 47 11.69 -15.73 12.81
N GLU A 48 10.37 -15.99 12.78
CA GLU A 48 9.71 -16.58 11.62
C GLU A 48 8.54 -15.72 11.13
N ALA A 49 8.38 -15.74 9.80
CA ALA A 49 7.22 -15.14 9.15
C ALA A 49 5.96 -15.90 9.55
N ILE A 50 4.88 -15.18 9.89
CA ILE A 50 3.59 -15.82 10.19
C ILE A 50 3.04 -16.39 8.89
N LYS A 51 3.07 -17.73 8.81
CA LYS A 51 2.52 -18.53 7.69
C LYS A 51 1.28 -19.32 8.09
N GLU A 52 1.04 -19.48 9.39
CA GLU A 52 -0.10 -20.25 9.91
C GLU A 52 -1.41 -19.49 9.64
N SER A 53 -2.23 -20.06 8.77
CA SER A 53 -3.64 -19.67 8.62
C SER A 53 -4.43 -20.16 9.82
N GLY A 54 -5.31 -19.32 10.36
CA GLY A 54 -6.30 -19.77 11.34
C GLY A 54 -7.17 -20.92 10.82
N PRO A 55 -7.95 -21.58 11.69
CA PRO A 55 -8.84 -22.67 11.31
C PRO A 55 -9.68 -22.30 10.09
N SER A 56 -9.74 -23.21 9.12
CA SER A 56 -10.32 -22.98 7.81
C SER A 56 -11.46 -23.97 7.54
N PRO A 57 -12.72 -23.52 7.36
CA PRO A 57 -13.21 -22.14 7.49
C PRO A 57 -13.17 -21.61 8.93
N GLY A 58 -13.03 -20.28 9.14
CA GLY A 58 -13.08 -19.76 10.52
C GLY A 58 -12.53 -18.36 10.79
N VAL A 59 -12.21 -18.12 12.05
CA VAL A 59 -11.64 -16.87 12.56
C VAL A 59 -10.14 -17.06 12.77
N GLY A 60 -9.35 -16.14 12.24
CA GLY A 60 -7.90 -16.10 12.36
C GLY A 60 -7.42 -15.98 13.80
N HIS A 61 -6.13 -16.22 13.99
CA HIS A 61 -5.49 -16.15 15.31
C HIS A 61 -5.43 -14.72 15.84
N GLN A 62 -5.30 -14.61 17.16
CA GLN A 62 -5.08 -13.34 17.84
C GLN A 62 -3.67 -13.31 18.42
N PHE A 63 -2.97 -12.21 18.22
CA PHE A 63 -1.61 -11.95 18.68
C PHE A 63 -1.62 -10.67 19.52
N PRO A 64 -1.94 -10.75 20.82
CA PRO A 64 -1.90 -9.61 21.71
C PRO A 64 -0.48 -9.34 22.22
N ASN A 65 -0.14 -8.07 22.41
CA ASN A 65 1.02 -7.58 23.16
C ASN A 65 2.34 -8.21 22.68
N GLN A 66 2.74 -7.90 21.45
CA GLN A 66 3.96 -8.44 20.87
C GLN A 66 5.01 -7.35 20.73
N GLN A 67 6.21 -7.61 21.23
CA GLN A 67 7.34 -6.68 21.08
C GLN A 67 7.85 -6.70 19.64
N THR A 68 8.03 -7.90 19.09
CA THR A 68 8.43 -8.05 17.69
C THR A 68 7.68 -9.21 17.07
N ILE A 69 7.25 -9.04 15.83
CA ILE A 69 6.70 -10.10 14.99
C ILE A 69 7.41 -10.01 13.64
N GLY A 70 7.80 -11.17 13.09
CA GLY A 70 8.29 -11.26 11.72
C GLY A 70 7.26 -10.79 10.68
N GLY A 71 7.62 -10.83 9.40
CA GLY A 71 6.68 -10.50 8.33
C GLY A 71 5.47 -11.45 8.27
N ILE A 72 4.34 -10.97 7.79
CA ILE A 72 3.16 -11.82 7.54
C ILE A 72 3.22 -12.26 6.09
N LYS A 73 3.13 -13.57 5.83
CA LYS A 73 3.20 -14.11 4.48
C LYS A 73 2.20 -15.23 4.25
N SER A 74 1.36 -15.10 3.23
CA SER A 74 0.46 -16.18 2.80
C SER A 74 -0.42 -16.75 3.93
N SER A 75 -0.87 -15.87 4.82
CA SER A 75 -1.67 -16.25 5.99
C SER A 75 -3.14 -15.84 5.83
N GLY A 76 -4.04 -16.59 6.46
CA GLY A 76 -5.45 -16.26 6.60
C GLY A 76 -6.35 -17.48 6.37
N PRO A 77 -7.49 -17.59 7.07
CA PRO A 77 -8.46 -18.66 6.81
C PRO A 77 -9.08 -18.58 5.42
N SER A 78 -9.54 -19.71 4.89
CA SER A 78 -10.10 -19.85 3.54
C SER A 78 -11.37 -20.71 3.56
N PRO A 79 -12.58 -20.13 3.68
CA PRO A 79 -12.92 -18.73 3.89
C PRO A 79 -12.86 -18.29 5.36
N GLY A 80 -12.83 -16.98 5.62
CA GLY A 80 -12.94 -16.52 7.01
C GLY A 80 -12.58 -15.07 7.32
N THR A 81 -12.30 -14.82 8.60
CA THR A 81 -11.80 -13.51 9.08
C THR A 81 -10.31 -13.62 9.39
N GLY A 82 -9.52 -12.67 8.91
CA GLY A 82 -8.06 -12.67 9.09
C GLY A 82 -7.63 -12.55 10.55
N ASN A 83 -6.36 -12.85 10.78
CA ASN A 83 -5.68 -12.68 12.07
C ASN A 83 -5.81 -11.24 12.64
N LYS A 84 -5.75 -11.13 13.97
CA LYS A 84 -5.76 -9.86 14.71
C LYS A 84 -4.45 -9.68 15.47
N PHE A 85 -3.75 -8.59 15.21
CA PHE A 85 -2.48 -8.20 15.83
C PHE A 85 -2.73 -6.95 16.66
N THR A 86 -2.60 -7.02 17.98
CA THR A 86 -2.97 -5.92 18.87
C THR A 86 -1.80 -5.53 19.74
N ASN A 87 -1.50 -4.23 19.81
CA ASN A 87 -0.40 -3.70 20.59
C ASN A 87 0.93 -4.36 20.18
N VAL A 88 1.37 -4.07 18.96
CA VAL A 88 2.60 -4.60 18.39
C VAL A 88 3.61 -3.47 18.21
N GLU A 89 4.75 -3.57 18.87
CA GLU A 89 5.80 -2.55 18.76
C GLU A 89 6.47 -2.62 17.37
N THR A 90 6.96 -3.79 16.96
CA THR A 90 7.52 -3.97 15.61
C THR A 90 6.89 -5.15 14.88
N LEU A 91 6.33 -4.89 13.70
CA LEU A 91 5.81 -5.90 12.78
C LEU A 91 6.51 -5.81 11.43
N GLY A 92 7.05 -6.93 10.96
CA GLY A 92 7.63 -7.02 9.63
C GLY A 92 6.62 -6.75 8.50
N GLY A 93 7.10 -6.68 7.26
CA GLY A 93 6.24 -6.42 6.11
C GLY A 93 5.14 -7.47 5.91
N ILE A 94 4.04 -7.05 5.29
CA ILE A 94 2.89 -7.90 4.97
C ILE A 94 2.95 -8.23 3.49
N LYS A 95 2.95 -9.52 3.14
CA LYS A 95 3.10 -9.98 1.76
C LYS A 95 2.12 -11.11 1.42
N ASP A 96 1.45 -11.02 0.27
CA ASP A 96 0.61 -12.11 -0.28
C ASP A 96 -0.39 -12.67 0.76
N SER A 97 -1.00 -11.83 1.61
CA SER A 97 -1.78 -12.29 2.78
C SER A 97 -3.21 -11.76 2.83
N GLY A 98 -4.10 -12.56 3.41
CA GLY A 98 -5.52 -12.26 3.55
C GLY A 98 -6.38 -13.51 3.33
N PRO A 99 -7.57 -13.59 3.97
CA PRO A 99 -8.53 -14.65 3.70
C PRO A 99 -8.99 -14.76 2.25
N SER A 100 -9.43 -15.95 1.86
CA SER A 100 -9.92 -16.21 0.50
C SER A 100 -11.14 -17.14 0.50
N PRO A 101 -12.37 -16.64 0.29
CA PRO A 101 -12.84 -15.26 0.47
C PRO A 101 -12.90 -14.84 1.95
N GLY A 102 -12.99 -13.52 2.22
CA GLY A 102 -13.23 -13.08 3.60
C GLY A 102 -12.95 -11.63 3.96
N THR A 103 -12.76 -11.39 5.26
CA THR A 103 -12.38 -10.07 5.79
C THR A 103 -10.92 -10.10 6.22
N GLY A 104 -10.14 -9.10 5.82
CA GLY A 104 -8.70 -9.03 6.06
C GLY A 104 -8.29 -9.01 7.53
N HIS A 105 -6.99 -9.01 7.73
CA HIS A 105 -6.33 -8.90 9.02
C HIS A 105 -6.64 -7.57 9.72
N LYS A 106 -6.57 -7.56 11.06
CA LYS A 106 -6.77 -6.36 11.88
C LYS A 106 -5.49 -6.04 12.65
N PHE A 107 -5.08 -4.78 12.59
CA PHE A 107 -3.86 -4.24 13.20
C PHE A 107 -4.20 -2.99 14.03
N PRO A 108 -4.88 -3.13 15.19
CA PRO A 108 -4.94 -2.05 16.16
C PRO A 108 -3.60 -1.87 16.89
N ASP A 109 -3.17 -0.62 16.98
CA ASP A 109 -2.05 -0.16 17.79
C ASP A 109 -0.74 -0.87 17.39
N VAL A 110 -0.13 -0.37 16.31
CA VAL A 110 1.16 -0.85 15.82
C VAL A 110 2.13 0.33 15.74
N GLU A 111 3.24 0.27 16.47
CA GLU A 111 4.21 1.36 16.43
C GLU A 111 4.95 1.36 15.08
N THR A 112 5.62 0.27 14.73
CA THR A 112 6.31 0.14 13.44
C THR A 112 5.79 -1.04 12.63
N LEU A 113 5.34 -0.76 11.40
CA LEU A 113 4.94 -1.75 10.41
C LEU A 113 5.78 -1.63 9.14
N GLY A 114 6.40 -2.72 8.72
CA GLY A 114 7.05 -2.82 7.42
C GLY A 114 6.10 -2.58 6.24
N GLY A 115 6.64 -2.57 5.02
CA GLY A 115 5.84 -2.33 3.82
C GLY A 115 4.75 -3.40 3.58
N ILE A 116 3.67 -2.98 2.91
CA ILE A 116 2.56 -3.86 2.51
C ILE A 116 2.69 -4.14 1.02
N LYS A 117 2.66 -5.41 0.65
CA LYS A 117 2.75 -5.86 -0.74
C LYS A 117 1.73 -6.95 -1.05
N ASP A 118 1.02 -6.86 -2.18
CA ASP A 118 0.16 -7.94 -2.69
C ASP A 118 -0.84 -8.50 -1.63
N SER A 119 -1.37 -7.64 -0.75
CA SER A 119 -2.10 -8.08 0.44
C SER A 119 -3.53 -7.54 0.52
N GLY A 120 -4.45 -8.44 0.85
CA GLY A 120 -5.89 -8.22 0.91
C GLY A 120 -6.66 -9.51 0.55
N PRO A 121 -7.91 -9.68 1.01
CA PRO A 121 -8.70 -10.87 0.67
C PRO A 121 -9.03 -11.01 -0.81
N SER A 122 -9.32 -12.23 -1.24
CA SER A 122 -9.70 -12.52 -2.63
C SER A 122 -10.86 -13.52 -2.71
N PRO A 123 -12.10 -13.11 -3.01
CA PRO A 123 -12.67 -11.76 -2.87
C PRO A 123 -12.90 -11.34 -1.40
N GLY A 124 -13.08 -10.04 -1.15
CA GLY A 124 -13.52 -9.61 0.19
C GLY A 124 -13.22 -8.16 0.60
N THR A 125 -13.14 -7.94 1.91
CA THR A 125 -12.83 -6.62 2.49
C THR A 125 -11.39 -6.61 2.99
N GLY A 126 -10.59 -5.63 2.58
CA GLY A 126 -9.19 -5.47 2.90
C GLY A 126 -8.85 -5.46 4.39
N ASN A 127 -7.55 -5.44 4.66
CA ASN A 127 -6.98 -5.34 5.99
C ASN A 127 -7.35 -4.00 6.64
N LYS A 128 -7.46 -3.99 7.98
CA LYS A 128 -7.78 -2.80 8.77
C LYS A 128 -6.61 -2.46 9.71
N PHE A 129 -6.06 -1.26 9.54
CA PHE A 129 -5.00 -0.67 10.34
C PHE A 129 -5.56 0.50 11.13
N THR A 130 -5.24 0.59 12.41
CA THR A 130 -5.73 1.67 13.29
C THR A 130 -4.64 2.02 14.28
N ASN A 131 -4.30 3.31 14.38
CA ASN A 131 -3.21 3.82 15.21
C ASN A 131 -1.88 3.15 14.83
N VAL A 132 -1.34 3.59 13.69
CA VAL A 132 -0.02 3.14 13.23
C VAL A 132 0.93 4.33 13.26
N GLU A 133 2.01 4.26 14.03
CA GLU A 133 2.96 5.37 14.08
C GLU A 133 3.78 5.44 12.79
N THR A 134 4.46 4.34 12.44
CA THR A 134 5.23 4.26 11.19
C THR A 134 4.78 3.08 10.33
N LEU A 135 4.39 3.36 9.09
CA LEU A 135 4.08 2.37 8.07
C LEU A 135 4.98 2.54 6.85
N GLY A 136 5.67 1.47 6.47
CA GLY A 136 6.43 1.40 5.24
C GLY A 136 5.56 1.59 3.98
N GLY A 137 6.21 1.62 2.81
CA GLY A 137 5.51 1.82 1.55
C GLY A 137 4.46 0.74 1.25
N ILE A 138 3.42 1.15 0.50
CA ILE A 138 2.35 0.27 0.06
C ILE A 138 2.53 0.00 -1.42
N LYS A 139 2.53 -1.28 -1.80
CA LYS A 139 2.66 -1.73 -3.19
C LYS A 139 1.62 -2.78 -3.54
N ASP A 140 0.98 -2.68 -4.71
CA ASP A 140 0.12 -3.75 -5.26
C ASP A 140 -0.93 -4.30 -4.26
N SER A 141 -1.46 -3.48 -3.34
CA SER A 141 -2.28 -3.96 -2.23
C SER A 141 -3.75 -3.52 -2.31
N GLY A 142 -4.63 -4.44 -1.93
CA GLY A 142 -6.08 -4.33 -2.04
C GLY A 142 -6.68 -5.69 -2.43
N PRO A 143 -7.96 -5.96 -2.12
CA PRO A 143 -8.60 -7.21 -2.49
C PRO A 143 -8.89 -7.31 -3.99
N SER A 144 -9.13 -8.53 -4.45
CA SER A 144 -9.44 -8.82 -5.85
C SER A 144 -10.51 -9.91 -5.97
N PRO A 145 -11.77 -9.59 -6.33
CA PRO A 145 -12.47 -8.29 -6.22
C PRO A 145 -12.80 -7.90 -4.77
N GLY A 146 -13.04 -6.60 -4.51
CA GLY A 146 -13.53 -6.18 -3.19
C GLY A 146 -13.34 -4.71 -2.78
N THR A 147 -13.34 -4.48 -1.46
CA THR A 147 -13.07 -3.16 -0.86
C THR A 147 -11.67 -3.11 -0.27
N GLY A 148 -10.86 -2.13 -0.67
CA GLY A 148 -9.48 -1.89 -0.26
C GLY A 148 -9.21 -1.90 1.24
N ASN A 149 -7.92 -1.90 1.56
CA ASN A 149 -7.41 -1.79 2.92
C ASN A 149 -7.85 -0.44 3.54
N LYS A 150 -8.11 -0.45 4.85
CA LYS A 150 -8.50 0.73 5.62
C LYS A 150 -7.41 1.10 6.62
N PHE A 151 -6.93 2.33 6.53
CA PHE A 151 -5.94 2.94 7.41
C PHE A 151 -6.60 4.10 8.17
N THR A 152 -6.36 4.19 9.46
CA THR A 152 -6.95 5.23 10.32
C THR A 152 -5.93 5.62 11.38
N ASN A 153 -5.65 6.92 11.49
CA ASN A 153 -4.62 7.48 12.38
C ASN A 153 -3.26 6.84 12.06
N VAL A 154 -2.64 7.31 10.97
CA VAL A 154 -1.28 6.93 10.61
C VAL A 154 -0.41 8.17 10.71
N GLU A 155 0.63 8.15 11.54
CA GLU A 155 1.51 9.32 11.66
C GLU A 155 2.40 9.43 10.43
N THR A 156 3.21 8.41 10.15
CA THR A 156 4.06 8.38 8.96
C THR A 156 3.73 7.19 8.05
N LEU A 157 3.42 7.48 6.79
CA LEU A 157 3.21 6.49 5.73
C LEU A 157 4.19 6.71 4.59
N GLY A 158 4.96 5.67 4.26
CA GLY A 158 5.79 5.64 3.06
C GLY A 158 4.99 5.78 1.76
N GLY A 159 5.70 5.85 0.63
CA GLY A 159 5.07 6.03 -0.67
C GLY A 159 4.09 4.92 -1.05
N ILE A 160 3.10 5.27 -1.85
CA ILE A 160 2.10 4.35 -2.37
C ILE A 160 2.38 4.10 -3.85
N LYS A 161 2.53 2.85 -4.25
CA LYS A 161 2.77 2.43 -5.63
C LYS A 161 1.76 1.39 -6.06
N ASP A 162 1.22 1.49 -7.28
CA ASP A 162 0.43 0.41 -7.92
C ASP A 162 -0.73 -0.12 -7.03
N SER A 163 -1.29 0.70 -6.13
CA SER A 163 -2.24 0.21 -5.10
C SER A 163 -3.70 0.55 -5.40
N GLY A 164 -4.57 -0.41 -5.13
CA GLY A 164 -6.00 -0.37 -5.38
C GLY A 164 -6.53 -1.78 -5.71
N PRO A 165 -7.81 -2.08 -5.44
CA PRO A 165 -8.39 -3.37 -5.79
C PRO A 165 -8.54 -3.54 -7.30
N SER A 166 -8.70 -4.80 -7.69
CA SER A 166 -8.97 -5.20 -9.08
C SER A 166 -9.99 -6.33 -9.12
N PRO A 167 -11.24 -6.13 -9.59
CA PRO A 167 -12.08 -4.92 -9.56
C PRO A 167 -12.51 -4.48 -8.14
N GLY A 168 -12.83 -3.20 -7.91
CA GLY A 168 -13.39 -2.79 -6.60
C GLY A 168 -13.31 -1.31 -6.18
N THR A 169 -13.40 -1.07 -4.87
CA THR A 169 -13.19 0.25 -4.25
C THR A 169 -11.82 0.35 -3.58
N GLY A 170 -11.03 1.37 -3.90
CA GLY A 170 -9.68 1.68 -3.42
C GLY A 170 -9.48 1.61 -1.91
N ASN A 171 -8.20 1.66 -1.54
CA ASN A 171 -7.77 1.80 -0.16
C ASN A 171 -8.30 3.11 0.45
N LYS A 172 -8.64 3.08 1.74
CA LYS A 172 -9.15 4.24 2.47
C LYS A 172 -8.16 4.65 3.55
N PHE A 173 -7.71 5.90 3.50
CA PHE A 173 -6.82 6.54 4.46
C PHE A 173 -7.58 7.67 5.16
N THR A 174 -7.45 7.76 6.48
CA THR A 174 -8.12 8.77 7.29
C THR A 174 -7.20 9.19 8.41
N ASN A 175 -6.97 10.51 8.55
CA ASN A 175 -6.02 11.09 9.50
C ASN A 175 -4.62 10.52 9.26
N VAL A 176 -3.96 11.04 8.23
CA VAL A 176 -2.55 10.75 7.95
C VAL A 176 -1.75 12.02 8.14
N GLU A 177 -0.76 12.03 9.01
CA GLU A 177 0.06 13.22 9.22
C GLU A 177 1.02 13.39 8.04
N THR A 178 1.90 12.42 7.80
CA THR A 178 2.82 12.45 6.67
C THR A 178 2.59 11.26 5.74
N LEU A 179 2.36 11.55 4.46
CA LEU A 179 2.27 10.57 3.39
C LEU A 179 3.33 10.85 2.31
N GLY A 180 4.17 9.87 2.03
CA GLY A 180 5.08 9.89 0.90
C GLY A 180 4.38 10.01 -0.46
N GLY A 181 5.16 10.09 -1.53
CA GLY A 181 4.61 10.26 -2.88
C GLY A 181 3.70 9.10 -3.31
N ILE A 182 2.73 9.42 -4.17
CA ILE A 182 1.81 8.46 -4.76
C ILE A 182 2.19 8.26 -6.22
N LYS A 183 2.47 7.02 -6.62
CA LYS A 183 2.83 6.66 -7.99
C LYS A 183 1.93 5.56 -8.53
N ASP A 184 1.49 5.65 -9.78
CA ASP A 184 0.80 4.56 -10.49
C ASP A 184 -0.42 3.99 -9.73
N SER A 185 -1.07 4.78 -8.85
CA SER A 185 -2.10 4.26 -7.95
C SER A 185 -3.52 4.55 -8.41
N GLY A 186 -4.38 3.54 -8.28
CA GLY A 186 -5.77 3.55 -8.72
C GLY A 186 -6.23 2.12 -9.03
N PRO A 187 -7.52 1.80 -8.87
CA PRO A 187 -8.05 0.48 -9.17
C PRO A 187 -8.09 0.22 -10.68
N SER A 188 -8.18 -1.07 -11.01
CA SER A 188 -8.35 -1.53 -12.39
C SER A 188 -9.29 -2.73 -12.44
N PRO A 189 -10.57 -2.59 -12.89
CA PRO A 189 -11.45 -1.42 -12.92
C PRO A 189 -12.01 -1.04 -11.53
N GLY A 190 -12.43 0.23 -11.30
CA GLY A 190 -13.09 0.57 -10.03
C GLY A 190 -13.11 2.05 -9.58
N THR A 191 -13.30 2.27 -8.27
CA THR A 191 -13.18 3.60 -7.63
C THR A 191 -11.85 3.75 -6.91
N GLY A 192 -11.13 4.86 -7.14
CA GLY A 192 -9.82 5.22 -6.59
C GLY A 192 -9.68 5.09 -5.08
N ASN A 193 -8.42 5.23 -4.64
CA ASN A 193 -8.10 5.37 -3.23
C ASN A 193 -8.73 6.65 -2.66
N LYS A 194 -9.14 6.61 -1.39
CA LYS A 194 -9.75 7.74 -0.69
C LYS A 194 -8.84 8.19 0.46
N PHE A 195 -8.45 9.44 0.44
CA PHE A 195 -7.66 10.12 1.45
C PHE A 195 -8.51 11.20 2.12
N THR A 196 -8.46 11.29 3.44
CA THR A 196 -9.24 12.28 4.21
C THR A 196 -8.41 12.73 5.39
N ASN A 197 -8.25 14.06 5.55
CA ASN A 197 -7.39 14.67 6.56
C ASN A 197 -5.95 14.17 6.40
N VAL A 198 -5.24 14.72 5.43
CA VAL A 198 -3.81 14.49 5.23
C VAL A 198 -3.09 15.80 5.49
N GLU A 199 -2.17 15.84 6.43
CA GLU A 199 -1.42 17.08 6.70
C GLU A 199 -0.40 17.32 5.59
N THR A 200 0.55 16.41 5.41
CA THR A 200 1.54 16.49 4.34
C THR A 200 1.44 15.30 3.38
N LEU A 201 1.26 15.59 2.09
CA LEU A 201 1.30 14.62 1.01
C LEU A 201 2.41 14.97 0.02
N GLY A 202 3.32 14.03 -0.21
CA GLY A 202 4.31 14.11 -1.27
C GLY A 202 3.69 14.20 -2.68
N GLY A 203 4.54 14.33 -3.69
CA GLY A 203 4.08 14.47 -5.07
C GLY A 203 3.25 13.29 -5.57
N ILE A 204 2.33 13.56 -6.49
CA ILE A 204 1.50 12.57 -7.15
C ILE A 204 1.99 12.40 -8.58
N LYS A 205 2.35 11.18 -8.97
CA LYS A 205 2.83 10.86 -10.31
C LYS A 205 2.02 9.72 -10.93
N ASP A 206 1.68 9.81 -12.21
CA ASP A 206 1.08 8.70 -12.98
C ASP A 206 -0.17 8.09 -12.30
N SER A 207 -0.90 8.83 -11.46
CA SER A 207 -1.99 8.26 -10.65
C SER A 207 -3.36 8.51 -11.28
N GLY A 208 -4.17 7.45 -11.30
CA GLY A 208 -5.48 7.43 -11.92
C GLY A 208 -5.92 5.99 -12.23
N PRO A 209 -7.23 5.70 -12.20
CA PRO A 209 -7.77 4.38 -12.50
C PRO A 209 -7.59 4.02 -13.98
N SER A 210 -7.63 2.71 -14.25
CA SER A 210 -7.64 2.18 -15.61
C SER A 210 -8.50 0.92 -15.69
N PRO A 211 -9.77 0.96 -16.15
CA PRO A 211 -10.74 2.07 -16.24
C PRO A 211 -11.40 2.42 -14.89
N GLY A 212 -11.92 3.65 -14.68
CA GLY A 212 -12.71 3.95 -13.47
C GLY A 212 -12.78 5.40 -13.00
N THR A 213 -13.00 5.60 -11.69
CA THR A 213 -12.97 6.92 -11.02
C THR A 213 -11.67 7.12 -10.24
N GLY A 214 -11.06 8.31 -10.38
CA GLY A 214 -9.83 8.77 -9.74
C GLY A 214 -9.77 8.60 -8.23
N ASN A 215 -8.57 8.81 -7.71
CA ASN A 215 -8.35 8.96 -6.28
C ASN A 215 -9.09 10.20 -5.77
N LYS A 216 -9.58 10.13 -4.53
CA LYS A 216 -10.28 11.24 -3.87
C LYS A 216 -9.47 11.72 -2.66
N PHE A 217 -9.13 12.98 -2.66
CA PHE A 217 -8.45 13.69 -1.58
C PHE A 217 -9.40 14.72 -0.98
N THR A 218 -9.45 14.81 0.36
CA THR A 218 -10.31 15.75 1.07
C THR A 218 -9.58 16.23 2.31
N ASN A 219 -9.50 17.55 2.49
CA ASN A 219 -8.74 18.21 3.55
C ASN A 219 -7.26 17.78 3.50
N VAL A 220 -6.53 18.37 2.58
CA VAL A 220 -5.08 18.22 2.47
C VAL A 220 -4.43 19.55 2.79
N GLU A 221 -3.57 19.63 3.79
CA GLU A 221 -2.91 20.90 4.11
C GLU A 221 -1.82 21.20 3.09
N THR A 222 -0.83 20.34 2.95
CA THR A 222 0.22 20.48 1.95
C THR A 222 0.24 19.30 0.98
N LEU A 223 0.12 19.60 -0.31
CA LEU A 223 0.28 18.65 -1.41
C LEU A 223 1.44 19.06 -2.30
N GLY A 224 2.42 18.17 -2.47
CA GLY A 224 3.47 18.29 -3.46
C GLY A 224 2.96 18.38 -4.90
N GLY A 225 3.88 18.51 -5.85
CA GLY A 225 3.51 18.65 -7.26
C GLY A 225 2.76 17.43 -7.82
N ILE A 226 1.89 17.69 -8.79
CA ILE A 226 1.14 16.67 -9.52
C ILE A 226 1.74 16.55 -10.92
N LYS A 227 2.19 15.36 -11.29
CA LYS A 227 2.79 15.08 -12.60
C LYS A 227 2.11 13.90 -13.29
N ASP A 228 1.85 13.98 -14.59
CA ASP A 228 1.39 12.86 -15.41
C ASP A 228 0.10 12.18 -14.86
N SER A 229 -0.69 12.85 -14.01
CA SER A 229 -1.81 12.22 -13.32
C SER A 229 -3.11 12.40 -14.08
N GLY A 230 -3.78 11.29 -14.40
CA GLY A 230 -5.04 11.28 -15.14
C GLY A 230 -5.48 9.84 -15.41
N PRO A 231 -6.79 9.60 -15.57
CA PRO A 231 -7.34 8.28 -15.83
C PRO A 231 -7.07 7.84 -17.27
N SER A 232 -7.03 6.53 -17.50
CA SER A 232 -6.89 5.94 -18.83
C SER A 232 -7.67 4.62 -18.94
N PRO A 233 -8.93 4.59 -19.42
CA PRO A 233 -9.96 5.65 -19.54
C PRO A 233 -10.70 5.94 -18.22
N GLY A 234 -11.30 7.13 -18.03
CA GLY A 234 -12.17 7.37 -16.85
C GLY A 234 -12.33 8.82 -16.38
N THR A 235 -12.65 8.99 -15.09
CA THR A 235 -12.70 10.31 -14.40
C THR A 235 -11.45 10.47 -13.54
N GLY A 236 -10.79 11.63 -13.61
CA GLY A 236 -9.55 11.89 -12.90
C GLY A 236 -9.71 12.09 -11.41
N ASN A 237 -8.59 12.42 -10.77
CA ASN A 237 -8.51 12.59 -9.32
C ASN A 237 -9.35 13.78 -8.87
N LYS A 238 -9.95 13.66 -7.69
CA LYS A 238 -10.73 14.73 -7.06
C LYS A 238 -10.05 15.23 -5.82
N PHE A 239 -9.77 16.52 -5.77
CA PHE A 239 -9.20 17.25 -4.65
C PHE A 239 -10.24 18.23 -4.10
N THR A 240 -10.38 18.29 -2.78
CA THR A 240 -11.34 19.18 -2.11
C THR A 240 -10.72 19.68 -0.82
N ASN A 241 -10.71 21.00 -0.63
CA ASN A 241 -10.05 21.69 0.50
C ASN A 241 -8.57 21.32 0.53
N VAL A 242 -7.79 21.99 -0.33
CA VAL A 242 -6.33 21.90 -0.32
C VAL A 242 -5.78 23.26 0.04
N GLU A 243 -4.98 23.37 1.10
CA GLU A 243 -4.41 24.66 1.48
C GLU A 243 -3.28 25.04 0.53
N THR A 244 -2.24 24.21 0.44
CA THR A 244 -1.13 24.43 -0.49
C THR A 244 -1.00 23.27 -1.46
N LEU A 245 -1.06 23.58 -2.76
CA LEU A 245 -0.80 22.65 -3.86
C LEU A 245 0.42 23.12 -4.65
N GLY A 246 1.43 22.27 -4.75
CA GLY A 246 2.56 22.44 -5.65
C GLY A 246 2.15 22.51 -7.13
N GLY A 247 3.13 22.65 -8.01
CA GLY A 247 2.87 22.79 -9.44
C GLY A 247 2.20 21.56 -10.06
N ILE A 248 1.39 21.79 -11.10
CA ILE A 248 0.73 20.75 -11.89
C ILE A 248 1.42 20.67 -13.25
N LYS A 249 1.94 19.51 -13.62
CA LYS A 249 2.64 19.28 -14.90
C LYS A 249 2.08 18.05 -15.63
N ASP A 250 1.92 18.13 -16.95
CA ASP A 250 1.59 16.97 -17.80
C ASP A 250 0.31 16.21 -17.37
N SER A 251 -0.58 16.82 -16.60
CA SER A 251 -1.73 16.13 -16.00
C SER A 251 -2.98 16.28 -16.87
N GLY A 252 -3.55 15.17 -17.31
CA GLY A 252 -4.76 15.13 -18.13
C GLY A 252 -5.15 13.69 -18.50
N PRO A 253 -6.43 13.42 -18.77
CA PRO A 253 -6.91 12.08 -19.09
C PRO A 253 -6.51 11.65 -20.51
N SER A 254 -6.41 10.34 -20.73
CA SER A 254 -6.27 9.74 -22.05
C SER A 254 -7.01 8.40 -22.16
N PRO A 255 -8.24 8.32 -22.73
CA PRO A 255 -9.32 9.31 -22.85
C PRO A 255 -10.12 9.52 -21.54
N GLY A 256 -10.78 10.67 -21.35
CA GLY A 256 -11.67 10.85 -20.16
C GLY A 256 -11.92 12.28 -19.67
N THR A 257 -12.31 12.41 -18.39
CA THR A 257 -12.44 13.70 -17.69
C THR A 257 -11.23 13.91 -16.78
N GLY A 258 -10.62 15.09 -16.82
CA GLY A 258 -9.43 15.43 -16.03
C GLY A 258 -9.68 15.57 -14.53
N ASN A 259 -8.64 16.03 -13.84
CA ASN A 259 -8.67 16.18 -12.39
C ASN A 259 -9.60 17.33 -12.00
N LYS A 260 -10.26 17.20 -10.85
CA LYS A 260 -11.14 18.22 -10.29
C LYS A 260 -10.57 18.75 -8.98
N PHE A 261 -10.37 20.06 -8.91
CA PHE A 261 -9.91 20.80 -7.75
C PHE A 261 -11.04 21.71 -7.27
N THR A 262 -11.27 21.75 -5.96
CA THR A 262 -12.31 22.57 -5.33
C THR A 262 -11.79 23.10 -4.01
N ASN A 263 -11.85 24.41 -3.79
CA ASN A 263 -11.30 25.10 -2.61
C ASN A 263 -9.80 24.82 -2.48
N VAL A 264 -9.00 25.51 -3.30
CA VAL A 264 -7.53 25.49 -3.20
C VAL A 264 -7.07 26.89 -2.80
N GLU A 265 -6.41 27.03 -1.66
CA GLU A 265 -5.97 28.36 -1.22
C GLU A 265 -4.78 28.83 -2.08
N THR A 266 -3.70 28.05 -2.11
CA THR A 266 -2.52 28.34 -2.93
C THR A 266 -2.25 27.23 -3.93
N LEU A 267 -2.21 27.58 -5.22
CA LEU A 267 -1.84 26.69 -6.31
C LEU A 267 -0.57 27.19 -7.00
N GLY A 268 0.46 26.36 -7.04
CA GLY A 268 1.66 26.58 -7.84
C GLY A 268 1.39 26.64 -9.34
N GLY A 269 2.45 26.74 -10.13
CA GLY A 269 2.31 26.88 -11.59
C GLY A 269 1.69 25.65 -12.28
N ILE A 270 0.99 25.90 -13.37
CA ILE A 270 0.36 24.88 -14.22
C ILE A 270 1.11 24.83 -15.56
N LYS A 271 1.69 23.68 -15.90
CA LYS A 271 2.43 23.47 -17.16
C LYS A 271 1.94 22.25 -17.93
N ASP A 272 1.90 22.30 -19.25
CA ASP A 272 1.71 21.13 -20.14
C ASP A 272 0.47 20.27 -19.84
N SER A 273 -0.58 20.82 -19.22
CA SER A 273 -1.70 20.05 -18.69
C SER A 273 -2.96 20.25 -19.52
N GLY A 274 -3.47 19.14 -20.08
CA GLY A 274 -4.63 19.10 -20.95
C GLY A 274 -4.91 17.67 -21.43
N PRO A 275 -6.16 17.33 -21.81
CA PRO A 275 -6.55 15.98 -22.21
C PRO A 275 -6.05 15.62 -23.61
N SER A 276 -5.90 14.32 -23.87
CA SER A 276 -5.73 13.77 -25.22
C SER A 276 -6.37 12.37 -25.34
N PRO A 277 -7.58 12.21 -25.90
CA PRO A 277 -8.73 13.13 -26.05
C PRO A 277 -9.58 13.25 -24.77
N GLY A 278 -10.33 14.35 -24.56
CA GLY A 278 -11.25 14.44 -23.40
C GLY A 278 -11.57 15.85 -22.88
N THR A 279 -12.02 15.94 -21.63
CA THR A 279 -12.21 17.21 -20.90
C THR A 279 -11.04 17.46 -19.95
N GLY A 280 -10.47 18.67 -19.96
CA GLY A 280 -9.33 19.05 -19.12
C GLY A 280 -9.63 19.16 -17.63
N ASN A 281 -8.66 19.68 -16.88
CA ASN A 281 -8.79 19.82 -15.43
C ASN A 281 -9.79 20.92 -15.08
N LYS A 282 -10.54 20.73 -14.00
CA LYS A 282 -11.52 21.70 -13.50
C LYS A 282 -11.07 22.26 -12.16
N PHE A 283 -10.98 23.57 -12.06
CA PHE A 283 -10.63 24.32 -10.86
C PHE A 283 -11.82 25.17 -10.44
N THR A 284 -12.14 25.15 -9.14
CA THR A 284 -13.23 25.93 -8.56
C THR A 284 -12.79 26.47 -7.21
N ASN A 285 -12.95 27.77 -6.98
CA ASN A 285 -12.50 28.45 -5.77
C ASN A 285 -11.00 28.24 -5.49
N VAL A 286 -10.16 28.77 -6.38
CA VAL A 286 -8.71 28.90 -6.22
C VAL A 286 -8.40 30.34 -5.83
N GLU A 287 -7.78 30.56 -4.68
CA GLU A 287 -7.54 31.93 -4.18
C GLU A 287 -6.28 32.55 -4.77
N THR A 288 -5.18 31.80 -4.79
CA THR A 288 -3.89 32.22 -5.35
C THR A 288 -3.42 31.20 -6.39
N LEU A 289 -3.04 31.68 -7.58
CA LEU A 289 -2.61 30.85 -8.70
C LEU A 289 -1.29 31.35 -9.28
N GLY A 290 -0.28 30.48 -9.30
CA GLY A 290 0.98 30.71 -10.01
C GLY A 290 0.82 30.71 -11.53
N GLY A 291 1.93 30.89 -12.25
CA GLY A 291 1.91 31.02 -13.72
C GLY A 291 1.34 29.79 -14.45
N ILE A 292 0.60 30.04 -15.52
CA ILE A 292 0.08 29.01 -16.44
C ILE A 292 0.89 29.06 -17.74
N LYS A 293 1.46 27.93 -18.17
CA LYS A 293 2.23 27.82 -19.41
C LYS A 293 1.85 26.57 -20.20
N GLU A 294 1.65 26.70 -21.51
CA GLU A 294 1.50 25.55 -22.43
C GLU A 294 0.37 24.56 -22.04
N SER A 295 -0.68 25.03 -21.37
CA SER A 295 -1.82 24.19 -20.95
C SER A 295 -3.00 24.36 -21.92
N GLY A 296 -3.36 23.30 -22.63
CA GLY A 296 -4.47 23.29 -23.60
C GLY A 296 -4.66 21.91 -24.23
N PRO A 297 -5.87 21.55 -24.65
CA PRO A 297 -6.19 20.21 -25.16
C PRO A 297 -5.66 19.99 -26.58
N SER A 298 -5.32 18.75 -26.91
CA SER A 298 -5.10 18.32 -28.29
C SER A 298 -5.54 16.85 -28.46
N PRO A 299 -6.76 16.54 -28.97
CA PRO A 299 -7.99 17.35 -29.11
C PRO A 299 -8.89 17.29 -27.84
N GLY A 300 -9.72 18.31 -27.55
CA GLY A 300 -10.63 18.31 -26.38
C GLY A 300 -11.02 19.70 -25.86
N ALA A 301 -11.67 19.77 -24.68
CA ALA A 301 -11.92 21.03 -23.96
C ALA A 301 -10.80 21.29 -22.94
N GLY A 302 -10.29 22.52 -22.86
CA GLY A 302 -9.14 22.88 -22.02
C GLY A 302 -9.43 22.93 -20.52
N ASN A 303 -8.45 23.38 -19.74
CA ASN A 303 -8.64 23.58 -18.30
C ASN A 303 -9.71 24.64 -18.03
N LYS A 304 -10.61 24.39 -17.07
CA LYS A 304 -11.72 25.29 -16.72
C LYS A 304 -11.53 25.85 -15.31
N PHE A 305 -11.60 27.17 -15.19
CA PHE A 305 -11.52 27.93 -13.93
C PHE A 305 -12.88 28.57 -13.64
N THR A 306 -13.33 28.58 -12.38
CA THR A 306 -14.65 29.11 -11.99
C THR A 306 -14.57 29.65 -10.56
N ASP A 307 -15.03 30.88 -10.35
CA ASP A 307 -15.00 31.57 -9.04
C ASP A 307 -13.60 31.62 -8.42
N ASN A 308 -12.59 31.94 -9.22
CA ASN A 308 -11.20 32.01 -8.79
C ASN A 308 -10.72 33.47 -8.78
N THR A 309 -9.91 33.83 -7.80
CA THR A 309 -9.32 35.16 -7.69
C THR A 309 -7.96 35.16 -8.39
N HIS A 310 -7.71 36.10 -9.29
CA HIS A 310 -6.40 36.29 -9.91
C HIS A 310 -5.72 37.49 -9.23
N GLN A 311 -4.60 37.26 -8.55
CA GLN A 311 -3.69 38.33 -8.11
C GLN A 311 -2.42 38.28 -8.96
#